data_AF-A0A530QQQ2-F1
#
_entry.id   AF-A0A530QQQ2-F1
#
_cell.length_a   1.000
_cell.length_b   1.000
_cell.length_c   1.000
_cell.angle_alpha   90.00
_cell.angle_beta   90.00
_cell.angle_gamma   90.00
#
_symmetry.space_group_name_H-M   'P 1'
#
loop_
_entity.id
_entity.type
_entity.pdbx_description
1 polymer ?
#
loop_
_entity_poly.entity_id
_entity_poly.type
_entity_poly.pdbx_seq_one_letter_code
_entity_poly.pdbx_strand_id
1 'polypeptide(L)' 'MRRSLFAFAIIPFLFMSSAFAGDAEIKAAQTVIDSQLKAFVANDGAKAYSFAAPNVKRVFPTVDMFMNMVTNGYA' A
#
# COMPACT_ATOMS: atom_id res chain seq x y z
N MET A 1 -15.01 40.23 -16.94
CA MET A 1 -15.53 38.92 -17.40
C MET A 1 -14.47 37.80 -17.34
N ARG A 2 -13.24 38.00 -17.83
CA ARG A 2 -12.19 36.97 -17.81
C ARG A 2 -11.71 36.52 -16.40
N ARG A 3 -11.68 37.43 -15.42
CA ARG A 3 -11.30 37.12 -14.01
C ARG A 3 -12.34 36.26 -13.27
N SER A 4 -13.62 36.45 -13.58
CA SER A 4 -14.74 35.70 -13.00
C SER A 4 -14.76 34.24 -13.46
N LEU A 5 -14.26 33.97 -14.68
CA LEU A 5 -14.11 32.61 -15.22
C LEU A 5 -13.00 31.82 -14.50
N PHE A 6 -11.92 32.47 -14.08
CA PHE A 6 -10.86 31.81 -13.29
C PHE A 6 -11.30 31.48 -11.86
N ALA A 7 -12.13 32.32 -11.25
CA ALA A 7 -12.66 32.07 -9.90
C ALA A 7 -13.60 30.85 -9.85
N PHE A 8 -14.32 30.56 -10.94
CA PHE A 8 -15.25 29.43 -11.01
C PHE A 8 -14.55 28.06 -11.18
N ALA A 9 -13.31 28.05 -11.66
CA ALA A 9 -12.54 26.82 -11.90
C ALA A 9 -11.89 26.24 -10.63
N ILE A 10 -11.75 27.01 -9.55
CA ILE A 10 -11.05 26.60 -8.31
C ILE A 10 -12.01 26.00 -7.27
N ILE A 11 -13.29 26.39 -7.30
CA ILE A 11 -14.32 25.94 -6.34
C ILE A 11 -14.49 24.40 -6.30
N PRO A 12 -14.46 23.63 -7.41
CA PRO A 12 -14.61 22.18 -7.31
C PRO A 12 -13.40 21.46 -6.68
N PHE A 13 -12.23 22.08 -6.62
CA PHE A 13 -11.07 21.51 -5.91
C PHE A 13 -11.21 21.56 -4.39
N LEU A 14 -12.01 22.48 -3.85
CA LEU A 14 -12.23 22.61 -2.41
C LEU A 14 -13.15 21.52 -1.83
N PHE A 15 -13.84 20.76 -2.68
CA PHE A 15 -14.69 19.63 -2.29
C PHE A 15 -14.03 18.27 -2.55
N MET A 16 -12.72 18.23 -2.78
CA MET A 16 -12.01 16.97 -2.92
C MET A 16 -11.93 16.30 -1.54
N SER A 17 -12.85 15.38 -1.28
CA SER A 17 -12.93 14.63 -0.03
C SER A 17 -11.64 13.87 0.22
N SER A 18 -11.06 14.02 1.40
CA SER A 18 -9.95 13.16 1.83
C SER A 18 -10.41 11.71 1.88
N ALA A 19 -9.75 10.84 1.12
CA ALA A 19 -10.01 9.40 1.15
C ALA A 19 -9.33 8.80 2.39
N PHE A 20 -10.07 8.71 3.49
CA PHE A 20 -9.65 7.95 4.67
C PHE A 20 -10.11 6.50 4.54
N ALA A 21 -9.25 5.57 4.96
CA ALA A 21 -9.65 4.19 5.18
C ALA A 21 -10.63 4.13 6.37
N GLY A 22 -11.67 3.30 6.27
CA GLY A 22 -12.53 3.00 7.41
C GLY A 22 -11.86 2.04 8.38
N ASP A 23 -12.47 1.86 9.55
CA ASP A 23 -11.95 0.99 10.61
C ASP A 23 -11.77 -0.46 10.15
N ALA A 24 -12.65 -0.93 9.25
CA ALA A 24 -12.57 -2.28 8.70
C ALA A 24 -11.33 -2.46 7.83
N GLU A 25 -11.05 -1.50 6.95
CA GLU A 25 -9.89 -1.49 6.07
C GLU A 25 -8.59 -1.38 6.89
N ILE A 26 -8.59 -0.54 7.93
CA ILE A 26 -7.45 -0.40 8.85
C ILE A 26 -7.16 -1.74 9.54
N LYS A 27 -8.17 -2.39 10.12
CA LYS A 27 -8.02 -3.68 10.79
C LYS A 27 -7.56 -4.78 9.83
N ALA A 28 -8.08 -4.79 8.60
CA ALA A 28 -7.64 -5.73 7.57
C ALA A 28 -6.15 -5.53 7.22
N ALA A 29 -5.72 -4.28 7.04
CA ALA A 29 -4.31 -3.95 6.78
C ALA A 29 -3.40 -4.38 7.94
N GLN A 30 -3.80 -4.08 9.19
CA GLN A 30 -3.07 -4.51 10.39
C GLN A 30 -2.93 -6.04 10.45
N THR A 31 -4.00 -6.77 10.16
CA THR A 31 -3.99 -8.25 10.15
C THR A 31 -3.02 -8.80 9.11
N VAL A 32 -2.97 -8.20 7.92
CA VAL A 32 -2.03 -8.58 6.85
C VAL A 32 -0.59 -8.32 7.28
N ILE A 33 -0.31 -7.14 7.84
CA ILE A 33 1.03 -6.75 8.34
C ILE A 33 1.50 -7.72 9.43
N ASP A 34 0.67 -7.98 10.43
CA ASP A 34 0.98 -8.90 11.52
C ASP A 34 1.28 -10.31 11.01
N SER A 35 0.50 -10.79 10.04
CA SER A 35 0.68 -12.11 9.45
C SER A 35 1.97 -12.21 8.64
N GLN A 36 2.32 -11.14 7.91
CA GLN A 36 3.54 -11.06 7.12
C GLN A 36 4.78 -10.99 8.03
N LEU A 37 4.74 -10.20 9.11
CA LEU A 37 5.80 -10.13 10.12
C LEU A 37 6.02 -11.48 10.80
N LYS A 38 4.95 -12.17 11.20
CA LYS A 38 5.06 -13.52 11.79
C LYS A 38 5.70 -14.52 10.83
N ALA A 39 5.40 -14.43 9.52
CA ALA A 39 6.04 -15.27 8.52
C ALA A 39 7.54 -14.96 8.39
N PHE A 40 7.94 -13.68 8.41
CA PHE A 40 9.35 -13.30 8.42
C PHE A 40 10.10 -13.82 9.66
N VAL A 41 9.52 -13.67 10.86
CA VAL A 41 10.11 -14.21 12.11
C VAL A 41 10.29 -15.73 12.05
N ALA A 42 9.37 -16.43 11.39
CA ALA A 42 9.45 -17.87 11.16
C ALA A 42 10.39 -18.28 10.01
N ASN A 43 11.10 -17.33 9.37
CA ASN A 43 11.89 -17.54 8.16
C ASN A 43 11.09 -18.15 6.98
N ASP A 44 9.78 -17.90 6.94
CA ASP A 44 8.87 -18.41 5.90
C ASP A 44 8.60 -17.32 4.85
N GLY A 45 9.57 -17.14 3.95
CA GLY A 45 9.51 -16.12 2.90
C GLY A 45 8.39 -16.36 1.89
N ALA A 46 8.02 -17.61 1.61
CA ALA A 46 6.93 -17.94 0.71
C ALA A 46 5.57 -17.52 1.29
N LYS A 47 5.34 -17.80 2.57
CA LYS A 47 4.15 -17.33 3.28
C LYS A 47 4.13 -15.82 3.43
N ALA A 48 5.26 -15.19 3.73
CA ALA A 48 5.35 -13.73 3.77
C ALA A 48 4.99 -13.09 2.41
N TYR A 49 5.48 -13.66 1.31
CA TYR A 49 5.16 -13.22 -0.05
C TYR A 49 3.68 -13.44 -0.42
N SER A 50 3.03 -14.46 0.15
CA SER A 50 1.60 -14.72 -0.11
C SER A 50 0.71 -13.53 0.27
N PHE A 51 1.08 -12.79 1.31
CA PHE A 51 0.41 -11.58 1.80
C PHE A 51 0.71 -10.31 0.98
N ALA A 52 1.68 -10.35 0.07
CA ALA A 52 2.07 -9.18 -0.71
C ALA A 52 0.93 -8.67 -1.61
N ALA A 53 0.78 -7.35 -1.67
CA ALA A 53 -0.21 -6.70 -2.52
C ALA A 53 0.06 -6.95 -4.02
N PRO A 54 -0.97 -6.89 -4.89
CA PRO A 54 -0.82 -7.21 -6.31
C PRO A 54 0.25 -6.39 -7.05
N ASN A 55 0.42 -5.11 -6.69
CA ASN A 55 1.46 -4.25 -7.25
C ASN A 55 2.87 -4.73 -6.83
N VAL A 56 3.04 -5.17 -5.58
CA VAL A 56 4.31 -5.74 -5.10
C VAL A 56 4.63 -7.03 -5.84
N LYS A 57 3.64 -7.93 -6.02
CA LYS A 57 3.81 -9.16 -6.80
C LYS A 57 4.16 -8.90 -8.27
N ARG A 58 3.71 -7.78 -8.83
CA ARG A 58 4.07 -7.38 -10.21
C ARG A 58 5.52 -6.92 -10.33
N VAL A 59 6.03 -6.21 -9.32
CA VAL A 59 7.42 -5.70 -9.30
C VAL A 59 8.41 -6.80 -8.88
N PHE A 60 8.00 -7.69 -7.98
CA PHE A 60 8.77 -8.84 -7.51
C PHE A 60 7.99 -10.13 -7.79
N PRO A 61 8.07 -10.69 -9.01
CA PRO A 61 7.22 -11.80 -9.46
C PRO A 61 7.51 -13.16 -8.82
N THR A 62 8.65 -13.29 -8.14
CA THR A 62 9.05 -14.53 -7.48
C THR A 62 9.31 -14.28 -6.00
N VAL A 63 9.15 -15.34 -5.19
CA VAL A 63 9.49 -15.32 -3.76
C VAL A 63 10.95 -14.90 -3.58
N ASP A 64 11.85 -15.41 -4.43
CA ASP A 64 13.28 -15.13 -4.35
C ASP A 64 13.60 -13.65 -4.59
N MET A 65 13.01 -13.04 -5.63
CA MET A 65 13.16 -11.60 -5.89
C MET A 65 12.60 -10.74 -4.76
N PHE A 66 11.45 -11.14 -4.20
CA PHE A 66 10.85 -10.45 -3.06
C PHE A 66 11.74 -10.53 -1.82
N MET A 67 12.21 -11.73 -1.47
CA MET A 67 13.07 -11.93 -0.30
C MET A 67 14.41 -11.23 -0.45
N ASN A 68 15.00 -11.23 -1.66
CA ASN A 68 16.20 -10.45 -1.94
C ASN A 68 15.97 -8.95 -1.72
N MET A 69 14.83 -8.40 -2.15
CA MET A 69 14.51 -6.99 -1.89
C MET A 69 14.37 -6.70 -0.39
N VAL A 70 13.68 -7.56 0.36
CA VAL A 70 13.48 -7.38 1.81
C VAL A 70 14.82 -7.41 2.55
N THR A 71 15.63 -8.45 2.32
CA THR A 71 16.93 -8.58 2.99
C THR A 71 17.85 -7.42 2.64
N ASN A 72 17.94 -7.01 1.36
CA ASN A 72 18.79 -5.87 0.99
C ASN A 72 18.28 -4.51 1.49
N GLY A 73 16.98 -4.39 1.78
CA GLY A 73 16.38 -3.14 2.26
C GLY A 73 16.40 -2.96 3.78
N TYR A 74 16.51 -4.05 4.54
CA TYR A 74 16.28 -4.04 6.00
C TYR A 74 17.28 -4.87 6.83
N ALA A 75 18.28 -5.52 6.20
CA ALA A 75 19.34 -6.24 6.92
C ALA A 75 20.30 -5.32 7.69
#